data_AF-A0A7K4G2I3-F1
#
_entry.id   AF-A0A7K4G2I3-F1
#
_cell.length_a   1.000
_cell.length_b   1.000
_cell.length_c   1.000
_cell.angle_alpha   90.00
_cell.angle_beta   90.00
_cell.angle_gamma   90.00
#
_symmetry.space_group_name_H-M   'P 1'
#
loop_
_entity.id
_entity.type
_entity.pdbx_description
1 polymer ?
#
loop_
_entity_poly.entity_id
_entity_poly.type
_entity_poly.pdbx_seq_one_letter_code
_entity_poly.pdbx_strand_id
1 'polypeptide(L)'
;MVQYHKSTKSKQSGSGGKKKRTRDKVLAHYGGFFSRSKVAKEGQEKSLKKSKVTGGSVKVHARTVVFANVSDGKTVKKAKILTVVESPDNRHFARENLLTRGCLIETELGKARVTSRPGQSGIVNATLQK
;
A
#
# COMPACT_ATOMS: atom_id res chain seq x y z
N MET A 1 12.88 10.17 -10.88
CA MET A 1 12.24 11.26 -10.10
C MET A 1 12.44 10.98 -8.62
N VAL A 2 12.61 11.99 -7.75
CA VAL A 2 12.89 11.79 -6.32
C VAL A 2 11.87 12.57 -5.49
N GLN A 3 11.23 11.92 -4.52
CA GLN A 3 10.25 12.53 -3.62
C GLN A 3 10.90 12.89 -2.28
N TYR A 4 10.72 14.13 -1.82
CA TYR A 4 11.17 14.56 -0.49
C TYR A 4 9.98 14.98 0.36
N HIS A 5 9.86 14.38 1.55
CA HIS A 5 8.82 14.67 2.54
C HIS A 5 9.33 15.79 3.45
N LYS A 6 9.12 17.03 3.01
CA LYS A 6 9.49 18.24 3.77
C LYS A 6 8.25 18.87 4.41
N SER A 7 8.50 19.78 5.36
CA SER A 7 7.46 20.69 5.84
C SER A 7 6.84 21.49 4.69
N THR A 8 5.61 21.92 4.90
CA THR A 8 4.85 22.74 3.97
C THR A 8 5.61 24.00 3.56
N LYS A 9 5.44 24.41 2.30
CA LYS A 9 6.09 25.60 1.73
C LYS A 9 5.42 26.90 2.18
N SER A 10 4.19 26.83 2.69
CA SER A 10 3.43 27.96 3.23
C SER A 10 3.52 28.01 4.76
N LYS A 11 3.33 29.20 5.32
CA LYS A 11 3.11 29.39 6.76
C LYS A 11 1.75 28.82 7.14
N GLN A 12 1.70 28.02 8.21
CA GLN A 12 0.43 27.51 8.75
C GLN A 12 -0.29 28.49 9.68
N SER A 13 0.31 29.66 9.95
CA SER A 13 -0.27 30.74 10.75
C SER A 13 -1.42 31.49 10.06
N GLY A 14 -2.17 30.84 9.16
CA GLY A 14 -3.30 31.42 8.43
C GLY A 14 -2.97 32.42 7.32
N SER A 15 -1.87 33.16 7.41
CA SER A 15 -1.53 34.23 6.45
C SER A 15 -1.13 33.76 5.04
N GLY A 16 -0.99 32.45 4.80
CA GLY A 16 -0.65 31.89 3.49
C GLY A 16 0.76 32.23 2.96
N GLY A 17 1.51 33.09 3.66
CA GLY A 17 2.81 33.58 3.22
C GLY A 17 3.83 32.45 2.98
N LYS A 18 4.71 32.64 1.99
CA LYS A 18 5.75 31.67 1.62
C LYS A 18 6.80 31.55 2.73
N LYS A 19 7.10 30.33 3.15
CA LYS A 19 8.15 30.05 4.14
C LYS A 19 9.52 30.09 3.46
N LYS A 20 10.46 30.86 4.03
CA LYS A 20 11.86 30.85 3.58
C LYS A 20 12.48 29.50 3.95
N ARG A 21 13.16 28.87 2.99
CA ARG A 21 13.90 27.63 3.22
C ARG A 21 15.24 27.98 3.88
N THR A 22 15.48 27.45 5.07
CA THR A 22 16.69 27.74 5.86
C THR A 22 17.79 26.70 5.68
N ARG A 23 17.48 25.53 5.11
CA ARG A 23 18.42 24.39 5.02
C ARG A 23 18.22 23.55 3.79
N ASP A 24 19.25 22.76 3.47
CA ASP A 24 19.25 21.95 2.26
C ASP A 24 18.41 20.66 2.32
N LYS A 25 18.37 19.89 1.22
CA LYS A 25 17.67 18.61 1.16
C LYS A 25 18.55 17.61 1.91
N VAL A 26 17.96 16.92 2.89
CA VAL A 26 18.66 15.93 3.71
C VAL A 26 18.13 14.55 3.37
N LEU A 27 18.98 13.53 3.46
CA LEU A 27 18.61 12.15 3.16
C LEU A 27 17.46 11.63 4.04
N ALA A 28 17.36 12.10 5.30
CA ALA A 28 16.26 11.75 6.19
C ALA A 28 14.86 12.16 5.67
N HIS A 29 14.78 13.14 4.77
CA HIS A 29 13.53 13.55 4.14
C HIS A 29 13.25 12.81 2.84
N TYR A 30 14.13 11.91 2.40
CA TYR A 30 13.96 11.14 1.17
C TYR A 30 12.82 10.12 1.34
N GLY A 31 11.84 10.19 0.45
CA GLY A 31 10.70 9.28 0.41
C GLY A 31 10.71 8.36 -0.80
N GLY A 32 9.86 7.34 -0.73
CA GLY A 32 9.56 6.45 -1.86
C GLY A 32 8.25 6.84 -2.53
N PHE A 33 8.10 6.44 -3.80
CA PHE A 33 6.83 6.53 -4.50
C PHE A 33 5.84 5.47 -4.02
N PHE A 34 4.56 5.70 -4.28
CA PHE A 34 3.51 4.73 -4.06
C PHE A 34 3.79 3.45 -4.87
N SER A 35 3.77 2.29 -4.21
CA SER A 35 4.10 1.00 -4.84
C SER A 35 3.06 0.52 -5.84
N ARG A 36 1.83 1.09 -5.83
CA ARG A 36 0.69 0.66 -6.64
C ARG A 36 0.56 -0.87 -6.69
N SER A 37 0.41 -1.49 -5.53
CA SER A 37 0.25 -2.94 -5.40
C SER A 37 -1.04 -3.38 -6.09
N LYS A 38 -0.96 -4.26 -7.08
CA LYS A 38 -2.11 -4.73 -7.88
C LYS A 38 -2.41 -6.21 -7.64
N VAL A 39 -3.67 -6.57 -7.84
CA VAL A 39 -4.07 -7.97 -8.02
C VAL A 39 -3.49 -8.48 -9.34
N ALA A 40 -2.99 -9.72 -9.34
CA ALA A 40 -2.47 -10.37 -10.53
C ALA A 40 -3.59 -10.58 -11.57
N LYS A 41 -3.30 -10.26 -12.82
CA LYS A 41 -4.12 -10.72 -13.95
C LYS A 41 -3.79 -12.18 -14.26
N GLU A 42 -4.66 -12.85 -15.02
CA GLU A 42 -4.39 -14.22 -15.49
C GLU A 42 -3.02 -14.32 -16.16
N GLY A 43 -2.24 -15.34 -15.76
CA GLY A 43 -0.87 -15.55 -16.24
C GLY A 43 0.22 -14.69 -15.58
N GLN A 44 -0.12 -13.78 -14.66
CA GLN A 44 0.90 -12.99 -13.94
C GLN A 44 1.33 -13.64 -12.63
N GLU A 45 2.64 -13.73 -12.44
CA GLU A 45 3.23 -14.21 -11.19
C GLU A 45 3.29 -13.13 -10.10
N LYS A 46 3.47 -13.59 -8.85
CA LYS A 46 3.74 -12.70 -7.71
C LYS A 46 5.04 -11.93 -7.96
N SER A 47 4.99 -10.60 -7.82
CA SER A 47 6.18 -9.75 -7.99
C SER A 47 6.46 -8.99 -6.71
N LEU A 48 7.65 -9.23 -6.13
CA LEU A 48 8.12 -8.59 -4.92
C LEU A 48 9.39 -7.79 -5.25
N LYS A 49 9.46 -6.55 -4.74
CA LYS A 49 10.65 -5.71 -4.82
C LYS A 49 11.22 -5.52 -3.42
N LYS A 50 12.48 -5.92 -3.22
CA LYS A 50 13.24 -5.61 -2.01
C LYS A 50 13.92 -4.25 -2.17
N SER A 51 13.90 -3.43 -1.13
CA SER A 51 14.68 -2.18 -1.10
C SER A 51 15.25 -1.93 0.28
N LYS A 52 16.52 -1.51 0.31
CA LYS A 52 17.18 -1.05 1.53
C LYS A 52 16.58 0.29 1.97
N VAL A 53 16.35 0.44 3.27
CA VAL A 53 15.93 1.70 3.88
C VAL A 53 17.05 2.26 4.76
N THR A 54 16.88 3.49 5.23
CA THR A 54 17.79 4.09 6.21
C THR A 54 17.91 3.22 7.46
N GLY A 55 19.10 3.14 8.05
CA GLY A 55 19.36 2.30 9.22
C GLY A 55 19.64 0.82 8.91
N GLY A 56 19.90 0.46 7.63
CA GLY A 56 20.37 -0.87 7.24
C GLY A 56 19.28 -1.95 7.10
N SER A 57 18.03 -1.65 7.47
CA SER A 57 16.92 -2.59 7.30
C SER A 57 16.51 -2.73 5.82
N VAL A 58 15.79 -3.81 5.51
CA VAL A 58 15.24 -4.09 4.17
C VAL A 58 13.73 -4.16 4.25
N LYS A 59 13.03 -3.45 3.35
CA LYS A 59 11.58 -3.56 3.17
C LYS A 59 11.25 -4.34 1.92
N VAL A 60 10.14 -5.06 1.96
CA VAL A 60 9.61 -5.83 0.82
C VAL A 60 8.32 -5.17 0.35
N HIS A 61 8.30 -4.74 -0.90
CA HIS A 61 7.17 -4.11 -1.55
C HIS A 61 6.49 -5.13 -2.46
N ALA A 62 5.22 -5.43 -2.24
CA ALA A 62 4.43 -6.21 -3.19
C ALA A 62 4.02 -5.33 -4.38
N ARG A 63 4.42 -5.70 -5.60
CA ARG A 63 3.94 -5.07 -6.85
C ARG A 63 2.71 -5.78 -7.37
N THR A 64 2.78 -7.11 -7.44
CA THR A 64 1.71 -7.97 -7.95
C THR A 64 1.44 -9.07 -6.94
N VAL A 65 0.18 -9.27 -6.57
CA VAL A 65 -0.25 -10.25 -5.57
C VAL A 65 -1.30 -11.19 -6.17
N VAL A 66 -1.09 -12.49 -5.96
CA VAL A 66 -2.01 -13.56 -6.40
C VAL A 66 -2.87 -14.08 -5.23
N PHE A 67 -2.28 -14.17 -4.04
CA PHE A 67 -2.88 -14.83 -2.88
C PHE A 67 -2.98 -13.87 -1.69
N ALA A 68 -4.04 -14.03 -0.91
CA ALA A 68 -4.20 -13.41 0.40
C ALA A 68 -4.32 -14.48 1.49
N ASN A 69 -3.83 -14.15 2.68
CA ASN A 69 -4.12 -14.91 3.89
C ASN A 69 -5.41 -14.35 4.49
N VAL A 70 -6.50 -15.10 4.42
CA VAL A 70 -7.82 -14.70 4.90
C VAL A 70 -8.07 -15.36 6.26
N SER A 71 -8.41 -14.56 7.26
CA SER A 71 -8.75 -15.02 8.61
C SER A 71 -10.26 -14.95 8.84
N ASP A 72 -10.83 -16.05 9.34
CA ASP A 72 -12.22 -16.14 9.82
C ASP A 72 -12.29 -15.92 11.36
N GLY A 73 -11.26 -15.30 11.95
CA GLY A 73 -11.15 -15.06 13.40
C GLY A 73 -10.66 -16.27 14.21
N LYS A 74 -10.89 -17.50 13.73
CA LYS A 74 -10.36 -18.74 14.34
C LYS A 74 -9.28 -19.41 13.50
N THR A 75 -9.45 -19.41 12.17
CA THR A 75 -8.54 -20.08 11.24
C THR A 75 -8.07 -19.11 10.17
N VAL A 76 -6.86 -19.31 9.69
CA VAL A 76 -6.28 -18.56 8.57
C VAL A 76 -6.10 -19.50 7.41
N LYS A 77 -6.68 -19.15 6.26
CA LYS A 77 -6.57 -19.91 5.02
C LYS A 77 -5.97 -19.03 3.93
N LYS A 78 -5.15 -19.64 3.09
CA LYS A 78 -4.61 -18.98 1.90
C LYS A 78 -5.62 -19.12 0.78
N ALA A 79 -6.10 -18.01 0.25
CA ALA A 79 -7.08 -17.96 -0.83
C ALA A 79 -6.58 -17.11 -2.00
N LYS A 80 -7.02 -17.45 -3.22
CA LYS A 80 -6.76 -16.61 -4.39
C LYS A 80 -7.62 -15.35 -4.32
N ILE A 81 -7.04 -14.22 -4.72
CA ILE A 81 -7.76 -12.95 -4.86
C ILE A 81 -8.31 -12.89 -6.29
N LEU A 82 -9.62 -12.66 -6.43
CA LEU A 82 -10.26 -12.50 -7.74
C LEU A 82 -10.20 -11.04 -8.17
N THR A 83 -10.85 -10.16 -7.40
CA THR A 83 -10.95 -8.73 -7.73
C THR A 83 -10.99 -7.87 -6.47
N VAL A 84 -10.83 -6.55 -6.67
CA VAL A 84 -11.07 -5.55 -5.64
C VAL A 84 -12.48 -4.99 -5.82
N VAL A 85 -13.33 -5.13 -4.81
CA VAL A 85 -14.73 -4.66 -4.85
C VAL A 85 -14.80 -3.16 -4.56
N GLU A 86 -14.20 -2.75 -3.43
CA GLU A 86 -14.31 -1.38 -2.95
C GLU A 86 -13.02 -0.96 -2.24
N SER A 87 -12.60 0.29 -2.46
CA SER A 87 -11.51 0.91 -1.73
C SER A 87 -12.02 2.15 -0.99
N PRO A 88 -11.82 2.25 0.34
CA PRO A 88 -12.22 3.43 1.11
C PRO A 88 -11.40 4.67 0.76
N ASP A 89 -10.19 4.50 0.22
CA ASP A 89 -9.28 5.61 -0.06
C ASP A 89 -9.65 6.36 -1.34
N ASN A 90 -10.03 5.63 -2.40
CA ASN A 90 -10.34 6.20 -3.70
C ASN A 90 -11.13 5.21 -4.57
N ARG A 91 -12.25 5.65 -5.16
CA ARG A 91 -13.06 4.84 -6.08
C ARG A 91 -12.29 4.33 -7.30
N HIS A 92 -11.32 5.09 -7.80
CA HIS A 92 -10.48 4.67 -8.93
C HIS A 92 -9.57 3.49 -8.59
N PHE A 93 -9.22 3.30 -7.31
CA PHE A 93 -8.36 2.19 -6.90
C PHE A 93 -9.05 0.84 -7.05
N ALA A 94 -10.37 0.77 -6.82
CA ALA A 94 -11.14 -0.42 -7.10
C ALA A 94 -11.10 -0.76 -8.61
N ARG A 95 -11.29 0.24 -9.49
CA ARG A 95 -11.25 0.05 -10.95
C ARG A 95 -9.89 -0.45 -11.46
N GLU A 96 -8.80 0.01 -10.83
CA GLU A 96 -7.43 -0.40 -11.17
C GLU A 96 -7.00 -1.72 -10.49
N ASN A 97 -7.86 -2.34 -9.67
CA ASN A 97 -7.53 -3.48 -8.80
C ASN A 97 -6.31 -3.23 -7.89
N LEU A 98 -6.26 -2.04 -7.27
CA LEU A 98 -5.22 -1.65 -6.33
C LEU A 98 -5.52 -2.12 -4.91
N LEU A 99 -4.50 -2.69 -4.26
CA LEU A 99 -4.55 -3.23 -2.91
C LEU A 99 -3.97 -2.22 -1.92
N THR A 100 -4.86 -1.60 -1.15
CA THR A 100 -4.52 -0.78 0.01
C THR A 100 -5.04 -1.39 1.31
N ARG A 101 -4.56 -0.89 2.44
CA ARG A 101 -5.09 -1.29 3.75
C ARG A 101 -6.54 -0.82 3.84
N GLY A 102 -7.43 -1.69 4.30
CA GLY A 102 -8.86 -1.40 4.50
C GLY A 102 -9.73 -1.64 3.27
N CYS A 103 -9.12 -2.00 2.13
CA CYS A 103 -9.79 -2.35 0.88
C CYS A 103 -10.60 -3.65 1.01
N LEU A 104 -11.76 -3.71 0.37
CA LEU A 104 -12.63 -4.88 0.31
C LEU A 104 -12.29 -5.69 -0.95
N ILE A 105 -11.88 -6.94 -0.75
CA ILE A 105 -11.45 -7.86 -1.80
C ILE A 105 -12.41 -9.04 -1.89
N GLU A 106 -12.57 -9.55 -3.11
CA GLU A 106 -13.28 -10.79 -3.39
C GLU A 106 -12.27 -11.93 -3.49
N THR A 107 -12.48 -12.97 -2.70
CA THR A 107 -11.63 -14.17 -2.65
C THR A 107 -12.47 -15.42 -2.82
N GLU A 108 -11.83 -16.56 -3.08
CA GLU A 108 -12.51 -17.87 -3.20
C GLU A 108 -13.33 -18.26 -1.95
N LEU A 109 -12.99 -17.68 -0.78
CA LEU A 109 -13.69 -17.92 0.49
C LEU A 109 -14.80 -16.89 0.77
N GLY A 110 -14.97 -15.89 -0.09
CA GLY A 110 -15.94 -14.80 0.06
C GLY A 110 -15.27 -13.43 0.15
N LYS A 111 -16.05 -12.44 0.62
CA LYS A 111 -15.61 -11.05 0.75
C LYS A 111 -14.74 -10.88 2.00
N ALA A 112 -13.58 -10.25 1.84
CA ALA A 112 -12.64 -10.03 2.92
C ALA A 112 -12.09 -8.61 2.92
N ARG A 113 -11.79 -8.08 4.11
CA ARG A 113 -11.21 -6.74 4.28
C ARG A 113 -9.72 -6.84 4.55
N VAL A 114 -8.90 -6.14 3.76
CA VAL A 114 -7.44 -6.16 3.89
C VAL A 114 -7.02 -5.40 5.16
N THR A 115 -6.21 -6.03 6.00
CA THR A 115 -5.68 -5.43 7.25
C THR A 115 -4.21 -5.01 7.13
N SER A 116 -3.45 -5.65 6.23
CA SER A 116 -2.02 -5.36 6.04
C SER A 116 -1.76 -4.17 5.11
N ARG A 117 -0.50 -3.72 5.05
CA ARG A 117 -0.01 -2.72 4.09
C ARG A 117 0.92 -3.42 3.08
N PRO A 118 0.40 -3.88 1.92
CA PRO A 118 1.16 -4.73 1.00
C PRO A 118 2.42 -4.05 0.44
N GLY A 119 2.35 -2.74 0.24
CA GLY A 119 3.48 -1.91 -0.16
C GLY A 119 4.56 -1.67 0.90
N GLN A 120 4.46 -2.22 2.11
CA GLN A 120 5.51 -2.14 3.14
C GLN A 120 5.87 -3.52 3.69
N SER A 121 4.86 -4.39 3.85
CA SER A 121 5.01 -5.74 4.41
C SER A 121 5.27 -6.81 3.36
N GLY A 122 4.89 -6.57 2.09
CA GLY A 122 5.05 -7.55 1.01
C GLY A 122 4.02 -8.69 1.00
N ILE A 123 3.12 -8.73 1.98
CA ILE A 123 2.11 -9.79 2.17
C ILE A 123 0.73 -9.16 2.32
N VAL A 124 -0.30 -9.84 1.81
CA VAL A 124 -1.71 -9.45 1.94
C VAL A 124 -2.38 -10.34 2.98
N ASN A 125 -2.76 -9.72 4.10
CA ASN A 125 -3.59 -10.35 5.12
C ASN A 125 -4.96 -9.67 5.11
N ALA A 126 -6.01 -10.46 5.24
CA ALA A 126 -7.39 -9.99 5.25
C ALA A 126 -8.22 -10.74 6.28
N THR A 127 -9.33 -10.13 6.70
CA THR A 127 -10.32 -10.72 7.61
C THR A 127 -11.64 -10.86 6.86
N LEU A 128 -12.29 -12.03 6.98
CA LEU A 128 -13.57 -12.30 6.34
C LEU A 128 -14.64 -11.34 6.88
N GLN A 129 -15.45 -10.79 5.98
CA GLN A 129 -16.59 -9.94 6.36
C GLN A 129 -17.81 -10.84 6.51
N LYS A 130 -18.43 -10.80 7.70
CA LYS A 130 -19.73 -11.43 7.96
C LYS A 130 -20.85 -10.61 7.35
#